data_AF-A0A0F9FY66-F1
#
_entry.id   AF-A0A0F9FY66-F1
#
_cell.length_a   1.000
_cell.length_b   1.000
_cell.length_c   1.000
_cell.angle_alpha   90.00
_cell.angle_beta   90.00
_cell.angle_gamma   90.00
#
_symmetry.space_group_name_H-M   'P 1'
#
loop_
_entity.id
_entity.type
_entity.pdbx_description
1 polymer ?
#
loop_
_entity_poly.entity_id
_entity_poly.type
_entity_poly.pdbx_seq_one_letter_code
_entity_poly.pdbx_strand_id
1 'polypeptide(L)'
;MSRALLDEFGWESFEKTFRHEVAHLANYILYRGRYHNESFKRLCRDFGGTMNRRMAGYRYSDCADNNYIKPIIKWIYTCPCGKIKKMAKRMNKRKRGSSNYRCGRCRIYTLDKWTEKRVV
;
A
#
# COMPACT_ATOMS: atom_id res chain seq x y z
N MET A 1 -3.31 -13.45 8.66
CA MET A 1 -2.55 -12.23 9.05
C MET A 1 -1.36 -12.66 9.91
N SER A 2 -0.19 -12.00 9.86
CA SER A 2 1.01 -12.46 10.58
C SER A 2 1.04 -11.95 12.03
N ARG A 3 1.53 -12.80 12.96
CA ARG A 3 1.73 -12.44 14.37
C ARG A 3 2.66 -11.23 14.55
N ALA A 4 3.68 -11.12 13.71
CA ALA A 4 4.59 -9.97 13.67
C ALA A 4 3.89 -8.61 13.47
N LEU A 5 2.79 -8.54 12.72
CA LEU A 5 2.06 -7.28 12.54
C LEU A 5 1.24 -6.88 13.78
N LEU A 6 0.73 -7.87 14.52
CA LEU A 6 0.03 -7.63 15.79
C LEU A 6 1.01 -7.16 16.86
N ASP A 7 2.21 -7.75 16.91
CA ASP A 7 3.25 -7.36 17.87
C ASP A 7 3.81 -5.95 17.59
N GLU A 8 3.93 -5.55 16.32
CA GLU A 8 4.47 -4.25 15.91
C GLU A 8 3.47 -3.09 16.03
N PHE A 9 2.21 -3.31 15.66
CA PHE A 9 1.19 -2.24 15.57
C PHE A 9 0.14 -2.29 16.69
N GLY A 10 0.10 -3.37 17.48
CA GLY A 10 -0.87 -3.56 18.53
C GLY A 10 -2.27 -3.90 18.03
N TRP A 11 -3.13 -4.30 18.98
CA TRP A 11 -4.52 -4.69 18.70
C TRP A 11 -5.36 -3.54 18.16
N GLU A 12 -5.17 -2.33 18.70
CA GLU A 12 -5.98 -1.16 18.33
C GLU A 12 -5.85 -0.81 16.83
N SER A 13 -4.61 -0.74 16.31
CA SER A 13 -4.38 -0.47 14.88
C SER A 13 -4.91 -1.59 13.99
N PHE A 14 -4.86 -2.84 14.45
CA PHE A 14 -5.45 -3.96 13.73
C PHE A 14 -6.97 -3.84 13.67
N GLU A 15 -7.64 -3.59 14.80
CA GLU A 15 -9.09 -3.46 14.86
C GLU A 15 -9.60 -2.31 13.97
N LYS A 16 -8.92 -1.16 14.00
CA LYS A 16 -9.22 -0.03 13.12
C LYS A 16 -9.06 -0.37 11.63
N THR A 17 -8.04 -1.16 11.28
CA THR A 17 -7.83 -1.65 9.90
C THR A 17 -8.91 -2.64 9.50
N PHE A 18 -9.31 -3.56 10.39
CA PHE A 18 -10.39 -4.49 10.13
C PHE A 18 -11.72 -3.75 9.85
N ARG A 19 -12.07 -2.77 10.69
CA ARG A 19 -13.26 -1.93 10.51
C ARG A 19 -13.23 -1.14 9.19
N HIS A 20 -12.06 -0.72 8.72
CA HIS A 20 -11.88 -0.13 7.38
C HIS A 20 -12.31 -1.07 6.26
N GLU A 21 -11.85 -2.33 6.30
CA GLU A 21 -12.19 -3.33 5.29
C GLU A 21 -13.68 -3.74 5.35
N VAL A 22 -14.26 -3.79 6.56
CA VAL A 22 -15.71 -3.99 6.73
C VAL A 22 -16.50 -2.83 6.11
N ALA A 23 -16.03 -1.59 6.25
CA ALA A 23 -16.66 -0.44 5.59
C ALA A 23 -16.60 -0.54 4.06
N HIS A 24 -15.52 -1.10 3.48
CA HIS A 24 -15.47 -1.40 2.04
C HIS A 24 -16.55 -2.40 1.62
N LEU A 25 -16.70 -3.49 2.38
CA LEU A 25 -17.71 -4.51 2.11
C LEU A 25 -19.13 -3.93 2.19
N ALA A 26 -19.45 -3.20 3.26
CA ALA A 26 -20.74 -2.55 3.43
C ALA A 26 -21.03 -1.53 2.32
N ASN A 27 -20.03 -0.73 1.92
CA ASN A 27 -20.17 0.22 0.82
C ASN A 27 -20.49 -0.48 -0.52
N TYR A 28 -19.87 -1.62 -0.76
CA TYR A 28 -20.13 -2.41 -1.96
C TYR A 28 -21.54 -3.02 -1.95
N ILE A 29 -21.98 -3.58 -0.82
CA ILE A 29 -23.30 -4.21 -0.69
C ILE A 29 -24.42 -3.17 -0.81
N LEU A 30 -24.32 -2.07 -0.05
CA LEU A 30 -25.40 -1.08 0.10
C LEU A 30 -25.44 -0.06 -1.04
N TYR A 31 -24.27 0.34 -1.55
CA TYR A 31 -24.15 1.46 -2.49
C TYR A 31 -23.43 1.12 -3.80
N ARG A 32 -22.99 -0.15 -3.98
CA ARG A 32 -22.16 -0.59 -5.11
C ARG A 32 -20.87 0.23 -5.30
N GLY A 33 -20.42 0.91 -4.23
CA GLY A 33 -19.21 1.71 -4.23
C GLY A 33 -17.95 0.83 -4.19
N ARG A 34 -16.95 1.16 -5.01
CA ARG A 34 -15.69 0.39 -5.14
C ARG A 34 -14.46 1.10 -4.56
N TYR A 35 -14.63 2.31 -4.02
CA TYR A 35 -13.54 3.19 -3.59
C TYR A 35 -13.91 3.94 -2.30
N HIS A 36 -13.00 4.77 -1.81
CA HIS A 36 -13.18 5.72 -0.70
C HIS A 36 -14.09 6.91 -1.09
N ASN A 37 -15.26 6.62 -1.65
CA ASN A 37 -16.30 7.60 -1.95
C ASN A 37 -17.02 8.08 -0.67
N GLU A 38 -17.93 9.05 -0.77
CA GLU A 38 -18.58 9.63 0.41
C GLU A 38 -19.36 8.63 1.26
N SER A 39 -20.01 7.63 0.65
CA SER A 39 -20.69 6.57 1.38
C SER A 39 -19.72 5.68 2.15
N PHE A 40 -18.57 5.33 1.57
CA PHE A 40 -17.50 4.65 2.30
C PHE A 40 -17.02 5.47 3.49
N LYS A 41 -16.72 6.76 3.30
CA LYS A 41 -16.12 7.58 4.37
C LYS A 41 -17.02 7.68 5.59
N ARG A 42 -18.33 7.86 5.34
CA ARG A 42 -19.36 7.82 6.39
C ARG A 42 -19.35 6.48 7.12
N LEU A 43 -19.47 5.36 6.40
CA LEU A 43 -19.47 4.02 7.00
C LEU A 43 -18.19 3.73 7.79
N CYS A 44 -17.03 4.13 7.27
CA CYS A 44 -15.76 3.89 7.94
C CYS A 44 -15.66 4.66 9.26
N ARG A 45 -16.14 5.91 9.29
CA ARG A 45 -16.28 6.66 10.55
C ARG A 45 -17.27 6.00 11.50
N ASP A 46 -18.45 5.63 11.00
CA ASP A 46 -19.53 5.08 11.83
C ASP A 46 -19.15 3.71 12.43
N PHE A 47 -18.32 2.91 11.73
CA PHE A 47 -17.74 1.67 12.26
C PHE A 47 -16.51 1.88 13.15
N GLY A 48 -16.05 3.13 13.34
CA GLY A 48 -14.83 3.42 14.08
C GLY A 48 -13.56 2.86 13.44
N GLY A 49 -13.54 2.75 12.10
CA GLY A 49 -12.34 2.47 11.32
C GLY A 49 -11.54 3.75 11.08
N THR A 50 -10.33 3.60 10.52
CA THR A 50 -9.48 4.75 10.19
C THR A 50 -9.05 4.73 8.73
N MET A 51 -8.69 5.89 8.19
CA MET A 51 -8.12 6.02 6.85
C MET A 51 -7.06 7.12 6.82
N ASN A 52 -6.19 7.12 5.81
CA ASN A 52 -5.20 8.20 5.73
C ASN A 52 -5.87 9.56 5.50
N ARG A 53 -5.22 10.63 5.99
CA ARG A 53 -5.75 12.01 5.95
C ARG A 53 -6.13 12.50 4.56
N ARG A 54 -5.40 12.07 3.52
CA ARG A 54 -5.70 12.43 2.13
C ARG A 54 -7.02 11.81 1.66
N MET A 55 -7.34 10.60 2.10
CA MET A 55 -8.60 9.93 1.75
C MET A 55 -9.77 10.45 2.57
N ALA A 56 -9.56 10.71 3.86
CA ALA A 56 -10.58 11.30 4.73
C ALA A 56 -11.04 12.68 4.23
N GLY A 57 -10.08 13.52 3.83
CA GLY A 57 -10.34 14.94 3.56
C GLY A 57 -10.72 15.69 4.84
N TYR A 58 -11.27 16.90 4.69
CA TYR A 58 -11.58 17.77 5.84
C TYR A 58 -12.77 17.26 6.67
N ARG A 59 -13.82 16.77 5.99
CA ARG A 59 -15.11 16.41 6.61
C ARG A 59 -15.06 15.20 7.54
N TYR A 60 -14.09 14.31 7.35
CA TYR A 60 -13.91 13.08 8.13
C TYR A 60 -12.53 13.04 8.79
N SER A 61 -12.02 14.22 9.18
CA SER A 61 -10.69 14.35 9.78
C SER A 61 -10.57 13.69 11.15
N ASP A 62 -11.69 13.40 11.81
CA ASP A 62 -11.82 12.64 13.04
C ASP A 62 -11.46 11.15 12.89
N CYS A 63 -11.68 10.55 11.71
CA CYS A 63 -11.24 9.19 11.39
C CYS A 63 -9.96 9.14 10.54
N ALA A 64 -9.25 10.27 10.44
CA ALA A 64 -7.97 10.35 9.74
C ALA A 64 -6.83 9.89 10.66
N ASP A 65 -6.16 8.79 10.28
CA ASP A 65 -5.00 8.26 11.00
C ASP A 65 -3.84 8.00 10.04
N ASN A 66 -2.62 8.31 10.49
CA ASN A 66 -1.39 8.00 9.77
C ASN A 66 -0.73 6.70 10.26
N ASN A 67 -1.19 6.15 11.39
CA ASN A 67 -0.75 4.91 12.01
C ASN A 67 -1.53 3.69 11.48
N TYR A 68 -1.58 3.55 10.16
CA TYR A 68 -2.17 2.38 9.52
C TYR A 68 -1.11 1.32 9.22
N ILE A 69 -1.51 0.05 9.36
CA ILE A 69 -0.66 -1.10 9.02
C ILE A 69 -0.38 -1.06 7.52
N LYS A 70 0.81 -0.57 7.16
CA LYS A 70 1.28 -0.67 5.78
C LYS A 70 1.91 -2.05 5.62
N PRO A 71 1.43 -2.91 4.70
CA PRO A 71 2.30 -3.97 4.23
C PRO A 71 3.47 -3.30 3.51
N ILE A 72 4.61 -3.17 4.19
CA ILE A 72 5.85 -2.65 3.62
C ILE A 72 6.44 -3.77 2.76
N ILE A 73 5.70 -4.20 1.73
CA ILE A 73 6.23 -5.13 0.74
C ILE A 73 7.23 -4.33 -0.10
N LYS A 74 8.51 -4.48 0.24
CA LYS A 74 9.61 -3.92 -0.53
C LYS A 74 10.07 -4.95 -1.54
N TRP A 75 10.56 -4.44 -2.66
CA TRP A 75 11.18 -5.24 -3.70
C TRP A 75 12.62 -4.79 -3.82
N ILE A 76 13.54 -5.75 -3.83
CA ILE A 76 14.92 -5.52 -4.23
C ILE A 76 15.04 -5.84 -5.71
N TYR A 77 15.48 -4.85 -6.47
CA TYR A 77 15.86 -4.99 -7.86
C TYR A 77 17.38 -5.08 -7.94
N THR A 78 17.91 -6.16 -8.51
CA THR A 78 19.36 -6.31 -8.70
C THR A 78 19.69 -6.25 -10.19
N CYS A 79 20.60 -5.35 -10.55
CA CYS A 79 21.10 -5.25 -11.91
C CYS A 79 21.97 -6.49 -12.24
N PRO A 80 21.95 -7.03 -13.47
CA PRO A 80 22.83 -8.13 -13.87
C PRO A 80 24.32 -7.84 -13.67
N CYS A 81 24.72 -6.56 -13.70
CA CYS A 81 26.11 -6.19 -13.40
C CYS A 81 26.53 -6.38 -11.93
N GLY A 82 25.59 -6.74 -11.04
CA GLY A 82 25.83 -6.98 -9.60
C GLY A 82 26.07 -5.72 -8.76
N LYS A 83 26.40 -4.58 -9.38
CA LYS A 83 26.85 -3.35 -8.68
C LYS A 83 25.72 -2.47 -8.13
N ILE A 84 24.46 -2.69 -8.52
CA ILE A 84 23.32 -1.93 -7.98
C ILE A 84 22.25 -2.89 -7.47
N LYS A 85 21.85 -2.64 -6.22
CA LYS A 85 20.62 -3.16 -5.61
C LYS A 85 19.75 -1.96 -5.27
N LYS A 86 18.52 -1.94 -5.78
CA LYS A 86 17.55 -0.87 -5.50
C LYS A 86 16.38 -1.44 -4.72
N MET A 87 16.14 -0.90 -3.53
CA MET A 87 14.97 -1.22 -2.73
C MET A 87 13.86 -0.22 -3.05
N ALA A 88 12.70 -0.71 -3.51
CA ALA A 88 11.58 0.15 -3.88
C ALA A 88 10.24 -0.55 -3.63
N LYS A 89 9.14 0.23 -3.63
CA LYS A 89 7.82 -0.35 -3.90
C LYS A 89 7.85 -1.02 -5.28
N ARG A 90 7.02 -2.04 -5.50
CA ARG A 90 7.01 -2.77 -6.77
C ARG A 90 6.91 -1.81 -7.95
N MET A 91 7.90 -1.84 -8.83
CA MET A 91 8.00 -0.96 -9.99
C MET A 91 7.11 -1.48 -11.12
N ASN A 92 5.82 -1.14 -11.08
CA ASN A 92 4.83 -1.54 -12.10
C ASN A 92 5.16 -1.04 -13.52
N LYS A 93 6.02 -0.01 -13.66
CA LYS A 93 6.51 0.47 -14.97
C LYS A 93 7.26 -0.61 -15.76
N ARG A 94 7.88 -1.59 -15.08
CA ARG A 94 8.48 -2.77 -15.74
C ARG A 94 7.41 -3.63 -16.42
N LYS A 95 6.31 -3.93 -15.72
CA LYS A 95 5.20 -4.73 -16.26
C LYS A 95 4.50 -4.07 -17.45
N ARG A 96 4.56 -2.74 -17.54
CA ARG A 96 3.98 -1.96 -18.64
C ARG A 96 4.94 -1.75 -19.82
N GLY A 97 6.15 -2.32 -19.78
CA GLY A 97 7.15 -2.19 -20.85
C GLY A 97 7.74 -0.79 -21.03
N SER A 98 7.34 0.21 -20.24
CA SER A 98 7.66 1.63 -20.43
C SER A 98 8.82 2.13 -19.55
N SER A 99 9.58 1.22 -18.97
CA SER A 99 10.67 1.57 -18.06
C SER A 99 11.98 1.82 -18.81
N ASN A 100 12.25 3.07 -19.18
CA ASN A 100 13.56 3.52 -19.67
C ASN A 100 14.64 3.63 -18.58
N TYR A 101 14.36 3.13 -17.36
CA TYR A 101 15.32 3.18 -16.27
C TYR A 101 16.53 2.28 -16.56
N ARG A 102 17.70 2.90 -16.69
CA ARG A 102 19.00 2.23 -16.85
C ARG A 102 19.75 2.18 -15.53
N CYS A 103 20.60 1.17 -15.37
CA CYS A 103 21.55 1.10 -14.28
C CYS A 103 22.46 2.33 -14.27
N GLY A 104 22.45 3.11 -13.19
CA GLY A 104 23.29 4.30 -13.08
C GLY A 104 24.79 4.01 -13.14
N ARG A 105 25.21 2.76 -12.87
CA ARG A 105 26.62 2.35 -12.83
C ARG A 105 27.10 1.76 -14.14
N CYS A 106 26.45 0.72 -14.67
CA CYS A 106 26.88 0.10 -15.92
C CYS A 106 26.23 0.71 -17.16
N ARG A 107 25.10 1.41 -17.03
CA ARG A 107 24.29 2.03 -18.11
C ARG A 107 23.86 1.11 -19.26
N ILE A 108 24.29 -0.15 -19.26
CA ILE A 108 23.98 -1.20 -20.23
C ILE A 108 22.59 -1.79 -19.97
N TYR A 109 22.34 -2.26 -18.74
CA TYR A 109 21.10 -2.98 -18.43
C TYR A 109 19.98 -2.03 -18.01
N THR A 110 18.85 -2.18 -18.70
CA THR A 110 17.56 -1.58 -18.39
C THR A 110 16.82 -2.42 -17.33
N LEU A 111 15.89 -1.79 -16.60
CA LEU A 111 15.17 -2.40 -15.46
C LEU A 111 14.45 -3.72 -15.80
N ASP A 112 14.05 -3.93 -17.05
CA ASP A 112 13.44 -5.18 -17.51
C ASP A 112 14.37 -6.40 -17.35
N LYS A 113 15.69 -6.17 -17.43
CA LYS A 113 16.72 -7.21 -17.25
C LYS A 113 17.11 -7.44 -15.79
N TRP A 114 16.56 -6.70 -14.84
CA TRP A 114 16.93 -6.82 -13.44
C TRP A 114 16.18 -7.98 -12.78
N THR A 115 16.84 -8.66 -11.84
CA THR A 115 16.18 -9.67 -11.00
C THR A 115 15.39 -8.95 -9.91
N GLU A 116 14.15 -9.40 -9.66
CA GLU A 116 13.29 -8.86 -8.61
C GLU A 116 13.12 -9.87 -7.49
N LYS A 117 13.39 -9.46 -6.25
CA LYS A 117 13.15 -10.27 -5.05
C LYS A 117 12.21 -9.53 -4.13
N ARG A 118 11.10 -10.17 -3.75
CA ARG A 118 10.22 -9.67 -2.70
C ARG A 118 10.94 -9.77 -1.36
N VAL A 119 10.90 -8.71 -0.58
CA VAL A 119 11.34 -8.66 0.81
C VAL A 119 10.12 -8.33 1.64
N VAL A 120 9.81 -9.22 2.58
CA VAL A 120 8.76 -9.04 3.58
C VAL A 120 9.38 -8.36 4.78
#